data_AF-A0A9X3ED75-F1
#
_entry.id   AF-A0A9X3ED75-F1
#
_cell.length_a   1.000
_cell.length_b   1.000
_cell.length_c   1.000
_cell.angle_alpha   90.00
_cell.angle_beta   90.00
_cell.angle_gamma   90.00
#
_symmetry.space_group_name_H-M   'P 1'
#
loop_
_entity.id
_entity.type
_entity.pdbx_description
1 polymer ?
#
loop_
_entity_poly.entity_id
_entity_poly.type
_entity_poly.pdbx_seq_one_letter_code
_entity_poly.pdbx_strand_id
1 'polypeptide(L)'
;MRDSEFKSNLTSDRFWLRTIYTVIFVIVVRVLDLMLLLLTLVQWVYQLLSGRGHDRLNGFCHALGEYYRQVVHYLTGCTDEKPYPFSDWPKQQGAPAKEVRSE
;
A
#
# COMPACT_ATOMS: atom_id res chain seq x y z
N MET A 1 18.24 -20.98 30.90
CA MET A 1 17.37 -21.60 29.85
C MET A 1 16.52 -20.57 29.10
N ARG A 2 16.96 -19.30 28.93
CA ARG A 2 16.27 -18.30 28.08
C ARG A 2 17.15 -17.76 26.94
N ASP A 3 18.46 -17.89 27.07
CA ASP A 3 19.42 -17.32 26.10
C ASP A 3 19.54 -18.15 24.81
N SER A 4 19.30 -19.47 24.89
CA SER A 4 19.35 -20.38 23.74
C SER A 4 18.17 -20.20 22.78
N GLU A 5 16.96 -20.01 23.32
CA GLU A 5 15.74 -19.75 22.56
C GLU A 5 15.79 -18.38 21.86
N PHE A 6 16.34 -17.36 22.52
CA PHE A 6 16.49 -16.03 21.92
C PHE A 6 17.54 -16.05 20.80
N LYS A 7 18.67 -16.73 21.00
CA LYS A 7 19.71 -16.90 19.96
C LYS A 7 19.21 -17.72 18.78
N SER A 8 18.40 -18.77 18.97
CA SER A 8 17.86 -19.57 17.85
C SER A 8 16.84 -18.79 17.01
N ASN A 9 16.00 -17.98 17.64
CA ASN A 9 15.08 -17.08 16.93
C ASN A 9 15.83 -15.95 16.19
N LEU A 10 16.87 -15.38 16.81
CA LEU A 10 17.74 -14.38 16.17
C LEU A 10 18.62 -14.96 15.05
N THR A 11 18.95 -16.24 15.09
CA THR A 11 19.75 -16.92 14.04
C THR A 11 18.86 -17.56 12.97
N SER A 12 17.54 -17.46 13.11
CA SER A 12 16.60 -17.97 12.10
C SER A 12 16.55 -17.03 10.91
N ASP A 13 16.99 -17.51 9.75
CA ASP A 13 16.97 -16.79 8.47
C ASP A 13 15.61 -16.14 8.17
N ARG A 14 14.52 -16.82 8.56
CA ARG A 14 13.14 -16.34 8.37
C ARG A 14 12.84 -15.06 9.17
N PHE A 15 13.41 -14.91 10.36
CA PHE A 15 13.23 -13.71 11.19
C PHE A 15 13.94 -12.51 10.55
N TRP A 16 15.22 -12.67 10.20
CA TRP A 16 16.00 -11.61 9.54
C TRP A 16 15.45 -11.23 8.17
N LEU A 17 14.99 -12.20 7.38
CA LEU A 17 14.31 -11.93 6.12
C LEU A 17 13.04 -11.09 6.35
N ARG A 18 12.23 -11.43 7.35
CA ARG A 18 11.06 -10.61 7.68
C ARG A 18 11.50 -9.20 8.10
N THR A 19 12.51 -9.07 8.97
CA THR A 19 13.02 -7.77 9.43
C THR A 19 13.51 -6.89 8.28
N ILE A 20 14.26 -7.42 7.31
CA ILE A 20 14.75 -6.61 6.18
C ILE A 20 13.58 -6.14 5.30
N TYR A 21 12.58 -7.00 5.05
CA TYR A 21 11.36 -6.59 4.34
C TYR A 21 10.58 -5.55 5.14
N THR A 22 10.45 -5.69 6.46
CA THR A 22 9.81 -4.70 7.33
C THR A 22 10.51 -3.34 7.20
N VAL A 23 11.84 -3.29 7.27
CA VAL A 23 12.59 -2.03 7.12
C VAL A 23 12.37 -1.40 5.74
N ILE A 24 12.41 -2.21 4.67
CA ILE A 24 12.14 -1.73 3.31
C ILE A 24 10.72 -1.16 3.20
N PHE A 25 9.72 -1.87 3.70
CA PHE A 25 8.33 -1.42 3.63
C PHE A 25 8.05 -0.21 4.53
N VAL A 26 8.77 -0.04 5.63
CA VAL A 26 8.72 1.22 6.42
C VAL A 26 9.19 2.40 5.57
N ILE A 27 10.25 2.24 4.77
CA ILE A 27 10.71 3.28 3.85
C ILE A 27 9.64 3.55 2.77
N VAL A 28 9.02 2.50 2.24
CA VAL A 28 7.89 2.63 1.29
C VAL A 28 6.76 3.46 1.90
N VAL A 29 6.36 3.22 3.15
CA VAL A 29 5.35 4.04 3.84
C VAL A 29 5.73 5.51 3.87
N ARG A 30 7.01 5.85 4.14
CA ARG A 30 7.45 7.26 4.11
C ARG A 30 7.33 7.89 2.73
N VAL A 31 7.58 7.13 1.67
CA VAL A 31 7.37 7.58 0.29
C VAL A 31 5.87 7.76 0.01
N LEU A 32 5.03 6.83 0.47
CA LEU A 32 3.58 6.93 0.32
C LEU A 32 3.01 8.17 1.02
N ASP A 33 3.50 8.51 2.21
CA ASP A 33 3.09 9.73 2.92
C ASP A 33 3.41 10.99 2.12
N LEU A 34 4.60 11.04 1.49
CA LEU A 34 4.99 12.15 0.60
C LEU A 34 4.10 12.21 -0.65
N MET A 35 3.77 11.06 -1.25
CA MET A 35 2.86 11.00 -2.39
C MET A 35 1.45 11.43 -1.99
N LEU A 36 0.94 11.00 -0.83
CA LEU A 36 -0.36 11.39 -0.31
C LEU A 36 -0.43 12.92 -0.12
N LEU A 37 0.62 13.52 0.44
CA LEU A 37 0.71 14.97 0.58
C LEU A 37 0.65 15.66 -0.78
N LEU A 38 1.45 15.22 -1.74
CA LEU A 38 1.50 15.79 -3.09
C LEU A 38 0.15 15.67 -3.80
N LEU A 39 -0.48 14.49 -3.78
CA LEU A 39 -1.79 14.26 -4.40
C LEU A 39 -2.87 15.12 -3.77
N THR A 40 -2.87 15.23 -2.44
CA THR A 40 -3.82 16.08 -1.71
C THR A 40 -3.65 17.55 -2.11
N LEU A 41 -2.42 18.04 -2.21
CA LEU A 41 -2.14 19.40 -2.68
C LEU A 41 -2.61 19.62 -4.12
N VAL A 42 -2.32 18.68 -5.02
CA VAL A 42 -2.73 18.77 -6.43
C VAL A 42 -4.26 18.78 -6.55
N GLN A 43 -4.96 17.89 -5.84
CA GLN A 43 -6.43 17.87 -5.82
C GLN A 43 -7.01 19.16 -5.26
N TRP A 44 -6.41 19.70 -4.20
CA TRP A 44 -6.85 20.95 -3.57
C TRP A 44 -6.67 22.15 -4.50
N VAL A 45 -5.50 22.29 -5.13
CA VAL A 45 -5.23 23.34 -6.13
C VAL A 45 -6.15 23.21 -7.34
N TYR A 46 -6.37 21.98 -7.82
CA TYR A 46 -7.26 21.75 -8.95
C TYR A 46 -8.71 22.10 -8.63
N GLN A 47 -9.21 21.74 -7.45
CA GLN A 47 -10.54 22.17 -6.99
C GLN A 47 -10.66 23.69 -6.96
N LEU A 48 -9.63 24.39 -6.49
CA LEU A 48 -9.62 25.85 -6.41
C LEU A 48 -9.65 26.52 -7.79
N LEU A 49 -9.03 25.91 -8.80
CA LEU A 49 -8.98 26.44 -10.17
C LEU A 49 -10.17 26.03 -11.05
N SER A 50 -10.60 24.76 -10.99
CA SER A 50 -11.59 24.19 -11.93
C SER A 50 -13.01 24.08 -11.36
N GLY A 51 -13.21 24.12 -10.04
CA GLY A 51 -14.53 23.92 -9.42
C GLY A 51 -15.21 22.58 -9.72
N ARG A 52 -14.50 21.63 -10.36
CA ARG A 52 -14.94 20.26 -10.68
C ARG A 52 -13.86 19.29 -10.25
N GLY A 53 -14.24 18.14 -9.69
CA GLY A 53 -13.32 17.08 -9.30
C GLY A 53 -12.70 16.35 -10.50
N HIS A 54 -11.48 15.86 -10.35
CA HIS A 54 -10.77 15.10 -11.39
C HIS A 54 -11.01 13.59 -11.22
N ASP A 55 -11.98 13.02 -11.94
CA ASP A 55 -12.40 11.61 -11.78
C ASP A 55 -11.27 10.60 -12.01
N ARG A 56 -10.37 10.86 -12.97
CA ARG A 56 -9.23 10.00 -13.26
C ARG A 56 -8.20 9.96 -12.13
N LEU A 57 -8.02 11.06 -11.39
CA LEU A 57 -7.05 11.16 -10.29
C LEU A 57 -7.60 10.48 -9.03
N ASN A 58 -8.92 10.54 -8.81
CA ASN A 58 -9.59 9.82 -7.73
C ASN A 58 -9.36 8.31 -7.80
N GLY A 59 -9.34 7.75 -9.01
CA GLY A 59 -9.04 6.34 -9.22
C GLY A 59 -7.66 5.91 -8.75
N PHE A 60 -6.66 6.73 -9.04
CA PHE A 60 -5.29 6.51 -8.56
C PHE A 60 -5.18 6.67 -7.05
N CYS A 61 -5.77 7.72 -6.48
CA CYS A 61 -5.77 7.94 -5.03
C CYS A 61 -6.43 6.77 -4.27
N HIS A 62 -7.52 6.21 -4.80
CA HIS A 62 -8.17 5.05 -4.22
C HIS A 62 -7.26 3.81 -4.22
N ALA A 63 -6.63 3.52 -5.36
CA ALA A 63 -5.69 2.41 -5.46
C ALA A 63 -4.47 2.61 -4.53
N LEU A 64 -3.98 3.85 -4.40
CA LEU A 64 -2.88 4.19 -3.49
C LEU A 64 -3.26 4.00 -2.02
N GLY A 65 -4.48 4.39 -1.62
CA GLY A 65 -4.98 4.18 -0.26
C GLY A 65 -5.12 2.69 0.09
N GLU A 66 -5.59 1.89 -0.86
CA GLU A 66 -5.68 0.44 -0.68
C GLU A 66 -4.29 -0.21 -0.61
N TYR A 67 -3.33 0.26 -1.41
CA TYR A 67 -1.93 -0.16 -1.30
C TYR A 67 -1.34 0.19 0.08
N TYR A 68 -1.59 1.41 0.56
CA TYR A 68 -1.14 1.85 1.89
C TYR A 68 -1.65 0.91 2.99
N ARG A 69 -2.94 0.54 2.94
CA ARG A 69 -3.54 -0.43 3.85
C ARG A 69 -2.83 -1.79 3.81
N GLN A 70 -2.56 -2.32 2.63
CA GLN A 70 -1.85 -3.59 2.47
C GLN A 70 -0.44 -3.55 3.07
N VAL A 71 0.30 -2.46 2.84
CA VAL A 71 1.65 -2.27 3.39
C VAL A 71 1.61 -2.21 4.92
N VAL A 72 0.68 -1.45 5.50
CA VAL A 72 0.53 -1.37 6.96
C VAL A 72 0.19 -2.74 7.55
N HIS A 73 -0.74 -3.48 6.96
CA HIS A 73 -1.11 -4.83 7.43
C HIS A 73 0.08 -5.81 7.38
N TYR A 74 0.94 -5.70 6.36
CA TYR A 74 2.17 -6.49 6.28
C TYR A 74 3.15 -6.12 7.39
N LEU A 75 3.35 -4.82 7.62
CA LEU A 75 4.26 -4.30 8.65
C LEU A 75 3.82 -4.69 10.07
N THR A 76 2.52 -4.64 10.37
CA THR A 76 1.96 -5.03 11.67
C THR A 76 1.87 -6.54 11.86
N GLY A 77 2.11 -7.32 10.80
CA GLY A 77 1.96 -8.77 10.81
C GLY A 77 0.52 -9.25 10.90
N CYS A 78 -0.45 -8.40 10.56
CA CYS A 78 -1.84 -8.82 10.36
C CYS A 78 -1.99 -9.70 9.10
N THR A 79 -1.06 -9.58 8.15
CA THR A 79 -0.95 -10.46 6.99
C THR A 79 0.50 -10.82 6.72
N ASP A 80 0.72 -12.03 6.16
CA ASP A 80 2.01 -12.47 5.62
C ASP A 80 2.10 -12.26 4.10
N GLU A 81 1.02 -11.78 3.48
CA GLU A 81 0.98 -11.46 2.05
C GLU A 81 1.80 -10.20 1.77
N LYS A 82 2.79 -10.33 0.89
CA LYS A 82 3.67 -9.22 0.51
C LYS A 82 2.96 -8.33 -0.51
N PRO A 83 2.88 -7.01 -0.28
CA PRO A 83 2.25 -6.10 -1.23
C PRO A 83 3.13 -5.89 -2.47
N TYR A 84 2.62 -5.18 -3.48
CA TYR A 84 3.37 -4.79 -4.69
C TYR A 84 4.78 -4.29 -4.34
N PRO A 85 5.83 -4.73 -5.07
CA PRO A 85 5.83 -5.42 -6.37
C PRO A 85 5.72 -6.95 -6.32
N PHE A 86 5.52 -7.55 -5.15
CA PHE A 86 5.45 -9.01 -5.01
C PHE A 86 4.05 -9.58 -5.26
N SER A 87 3.03 -8.71 -5.19
CA SER A 87 1.65 -9.00 -5.54
C SER A 87 1.14 -7.97 -6.55
N ASP A 88 -0.05 -8.22 -7.09
CA ASP A 88 -0.69 -7.31 -8.02
C ASP A 88 -0.99 -5.95 -7.38
N TRP A 89 -0.79 -4.88 -8.15
CA TRP A 89 -1.23 -3.54 -7.75
C TRP A 89 -2.75 -3.54 -7.50
N PRO A 90 -3.24 -2.95 -6.40
CA PRO A 90 -4.67 -2.91 -6.10
C PRO A 90 -5.45 -2.27 -7.24
N LYS A 91 -6.29 -3.07 -7.88
CA LYS A 91 -7.20 -2.60 -8.93
C LYS A 91 -8.30 -1.77 -8.29
N GLN A 92 -8.76 -0.74 -8.99
CA GLN A 92 -9.94 0.03 -8.58
C GLN A 92 -11.12 -0.94 -8.41
N GLN A 93 -11.58 -1.16 -7.19
CA GLN A 93 -12.91 -1.75 -6.95
C GLN A 93 -13.92 -0.63 -7.18
N GLY A 94 -14.22 -0.34 -8.45
CA GLY A 94 -14.93 0.87 -8.81
C GLY A 94 -15.45 0.92 -10.24
N ALA A 95 -15.97 -0.20 -10.74
CA ALA A 95 -17.13 -0.25 -11.63
C ALA A 95 -17.46 -1.75 -11.83
N PRO A 96 -18.71 -2.21 -11.64
CA PRO A 96 -19.09 -3.51 -12.19
C PRO A 96 -18.73 -3.45 -13.67
N ALA A 97 -18.00 -4.45 -14.15
CA ALA A 97 -17.85 -4.68 -15.57
C ALA A 97 -19.24 -4.47 -16.16
N LYS A 98 -19.40 -3.46 -17.03
CA LYS A 98 -20.62 -3.35 -17.81
C LYS A 98 -20.69 -4.68 -18.55
N GLU A 99 -21.49 -5.57 -18.01
CA GLU A 99 -22.09 -6.68 -18.72
C GLU A 99 -22.99 -5.98 -19.73
N VAL A 100 -22.36 -5.54 -20.82
CA VAL A 100 -23.04 -5.33 -22.09
C VAL A 100 -23.38 -6.74 -22.54
N ARG A 101 -24.40 -7.30 -21.88
CA ARG A 101 -25.22 -8.37 -22.42
C ARG A 101 -25.77 -7.79 -23.71
N SER A 102 -25.07 -8.15 -24.77
CA SER A 102 -25.44 -8.02 -26.17
C SER A 102 -26.92 -8.31 -26.33
N GLU A 103 -27.59 -7.35 -26.97
CA GLU A 103 -28.94 -7.47 -27.55
C GLU A 103 -29.05 -8.67 -28.49
#